data_AF-A0AAW3FTD0-F1
#
_entry.id   AF-A0AAW3FTD0-F1
#
_cell.length_a   1.000
_cell.length_b   1.000
_cell.length_c   1.000
_cell.angle_alpha   90.00
_cell.angle_beta   90.00
_cell.angle_gamma   90.00
#
_symmetry.space_group_name_H-M   'P 1'
#
loop_
_entity.id
_entity.type
_entity.pdbx_description
1 polymer ?
#
loop_
_entity_poly.entity_id
_entity_poly.type
_entity_poly.pdbx_seq_one_letter_code
_entity_poly.pdbx_strand_id
1 'polypeptide(L)'
;MSEKLIKESRKVFLHLAELFYEMRINTLKETRPNEAEMLMADDAFMEGIYKECIKNASATFKKAARAEYYEQGHSVKMVDKEVVFITLRVNHKRR
;
A
#
# COMPACT_ATOMS: atom_id res chain seq x y z
N MET A 1 -0.74 24.08 4.48
CA MET A 1 0.05 22.82 4.48
C MET A 1 0.74 22.73 3.12
N SER A 2 2.07 22.53 3.08
CA SER A 2 2.82 22.67 1.82
C SER A 2 2.50 21.56 0.82
N GLU A 3 2.27 21.90 -0.46
CA GLU A 3 2.04 20.95 -1.55
C GLU A 3 3.17 19.92 -1.67
N LYS A 4 4.41 20.35 -1.40
CA LYS A 4 5.60 19.48 -1.35
C LYS A 4 5.44 18.37 -0.31
N LEU A 5 4.96 18.72 0.89
CA LEU A 5 4.79 17.78 2.00
C LEU A 5 3.69 16.75 1.72
N ILE A 6 2.62 17.14 1.02
CA ILE A 6 1.55 16.23 0.59
C ILE A 6 2.08 15.24 -0.44
N LYS A 7 2.83 15.72 -1.44
CA LYS A 7 3.45 14.89 -2.47
C LYS A 7 4.41 13.87 -1.86
N GLU A 8 5.29 14.30 -0.96
CA GLU A 8 6.23 13.39 -0.29
C GLU A 8 5.53 12.40 0.64
N SER A 9 4.53 12.84 1.44
CA SER A 9 3.72 11.91 2.25
C SER A 9 3.04 10.84 1.40
N ARG A 10 2.52 11.21 0.22
CA ARG A 10 1.89 10.26 -0.70
C ARG A 10 2.91 9.26 -1.26
N LYS A 11 4.09 9.71 -1.68
CA LYS A 11 5.16 8.83 -2.20
C LYS A 11 5.57 7.80 -1.16
N VAL A 12 5.88 8.25 0.06
CA VAL A 12 6.30 7.36 1.15
C VAL A 12 5.18 6.36 1.49
N PHE A 13 3.93 6.83 1.56
CA PHE A 13 2.81 5.95 1.84
C PHE A 13 2.59 4.91 0.74
N LEU A 14 2.66 5.32 -0.53
CA LEU A 14 2.54 4.41 -1.67
C LEU A 14 3.64 3.35 -1.63
N HIS A 15 4.88 3.75 -1.37
CA HIS A 15 6.00 2.81 -1.25
C HIS A 15 5.77 1.77 -0.14
N LEU A 16 5.27 2.19 1.03
CA LEU A 16 4.91 1.25 2.10
C LEU A 16 3.80 0.29 1.67
N ALA A 17 2.78 0.79 0.96
CA ALA A 17 1.67 -0.03 0.50
C ALA A 17 2.11 -1.05 -0.57
N GLU A 18 3.01 -0.66 -1.47
CA GLU A 18 3.63 -1.56 -2.47
C GLU A 18 4.48 -2.64 -1.80
N LEU A 19 5.29 -2.29 -0.78
CA LEU A 19 6.06 -3.28 -0.02
C LEU A 19 5.14 -4.31 0.66
N PHE A 20 4.07 -3.86 1.33
CA PHE A 20 3.10 -4.78 1.92
C PHE A 20 2.40 -5.65 0.88
N TYR A 21 2.13 -5.10 -0.30
CA TYR A 21 1.56 -5.84 -1.42
C TYR A 21 2.48 -6.95 -1.91
N GLU A 22 3.75 -6.63 -2.17
CA GLU A 22 4.73 -7.61 -2.65
C GLU A 22 4.95 -8.74 -1.64
N MET A 23 5.07 -8.41 -0.35
CA MET A 23 5.14 -9.41 0.71
C MET A 23 3.92 -10.32 0.70
N ARG A 24 2.71 -9.75 0.59
CA ARG A 24 1.46 -10.53 0.63
C ARG A 24 1.32 -11.46 -0.57
N ILE A 25 1.71 -11.01 -1.76
CA ILE A 25 1.70 -11.83 -2.98
C ILE A 25 2.74 -12.93 -2.92
N ASN A 26 3.95 -12.65 -2.43
CA ASN A 26 4.98 -13.67 -2.28
C ASN A 26 4.51 -14.76 -1.30
N THR A 27 3.96 -14.36 -0.15
CA THR A 27 3.36 -15.31 0.80
C THR A 27 2.21 -16.11 0.18
N LEU A 28 1.36 -15.49 -0.65
CA LEU A 28 0.29 -16.22 -1.34
C LEU A 28 0.87 -17.29 -2.28
N LYS A 29 1.88 -16.95 -3.07
CA LYS A 29 2.56 -17.87 -3.99
C LYS A 29 3.27 -19.00 -3.26
N GLU A 30 3.86 -18.72 -2.10
CA GLU A 30 4.53 -19.73 -1.27
C GLU A 30 3.53 -20.67 -0.57
N THR A 31 2.43 -20.12 -0.04
CA THR A 31 1.48 -20.89 0.78
C THR A 31 0.42 -21.62 -0.03
N ARG A 32 0.07 -21.10 -1.21
CA ARG A 32 -0.96 -21.66 -2.10
C ARG A 32 -0.52 -21.60 -3.56
N PRO A 33 0.61 -22.22 -3.95
CA PRO A 33 1.19 -22.08 -5.28
C PRO A 33 0.22 -22.46 -6.40
N ASN A 34 -0.60 -23.50 -6.20
CA ASN A 34 -1.55 -24.00 -7.20
C ASN A 34 -2.78 -23.11 -7.40
N GLU A 35 -3.11 -22.26 -6.41
CA GLU A 35 -4.28 -21.38 -6.44
C GLU A 35 -3.88 -19.91 -6.67
N ALA A 36 -2.61 -19.57 -6.51
CA ALA A 36 -2.13 -18.20 -6.48
C ALA A 36 -2.50 -17.43 -7.77
N GLU A 37 -2.32 -18.03 -8.94
CA GLU A 37 -2.66 -17.40 -10.21
C GLU A 37 -4.17 -17.14 -10.34
N MET A 38 -5.00 -18.12 -9.98
CA MET A 38 -6.46 -17.99 -9.99
C MET A 38 -6.92 -16.88 -9.04
N LEU A 39 -6.39 -16.87 -7.82
CA LEU A 39 -6.71 -15.85 -6.81
C LEU A 39 -6.21 -14.45 -7.22
N MET A 40 -5.07 -14.36 -7.89
CA MET A 40 -4.55 -13.10 -8.42
C MET A 40 -5.34 -12.55 -9.62
N ALA A 41 -6.07 -13.41 -10.32
CA ALA A 41 -6.99 -13.02 -11.38
C ALA A 41 -8.39 -12.60 -10.86
N ASP A 42 -8.74 -12.98 -9.63
CA ASP A 42 -9.99 -12.59 -8.98
C ASP A 42 -9.92 -11.14 -8.47
N ASP A 43 -10.61 -10.24 -9.16
CA ASP A 43 -10.66 -8.81 -8.83
C ASP A 43 -11.19 -8.55 -7.41
N ALA A 44 -12.14 -9.35 -6.90
CA ALA A 44 -12.70 -9.17 -5.55
C ALA A 44 -11.74 -9.65 -4.46
N PHE A 45 -11.04 -10.75 -4.71
CA PHE A 45 -9.96 -11.22 -3.82
C PHE A 45 -8.84 -10.18 -3.74
N MET A 46 -8.38 -9.70 -4.90
CA MET A 46 -7.30 -8.72 -4.99
C MET A 46 -7.66 -7.36 -4.39
N GLU A 47 -8.91 -6.93 -4.51
CA GLU A 47 -9.41 -5.74 -3.82
C GLU A 47 -9.25 -5.86 -2.29
N GLY A 48 -9.51 -7.04 -1.72
CA GLY A 48 -9.25 -7.33 -0.31
C GLY A 48 -7.78 -7.16 0.06
N ILE A 49 -6.87 -7.66 -0.77
CA ILE A 49 -5.42 -7.52 -0.59
C ILE A 49 -5.00 -6.04 -0.61
N TYR A 50 -5.43 -5.25 -1.60
CA TYR A 50 -5.06 -3.84 -1.67
C TYR A 50 -5.53 -3.06 -0.44
N LYS A 51 -6.76 -3.31 0.01
CA LYS A 51 -7.32 -2.68 1.23
C LYS A 51 -6.52 -3.06 2.48
N GLU A 52 -6.09 -4.32 2.60
CA GLU A 52 -5.23 -4.78 3.68
C GLU A 52 -3.86 -4.08 3.66
N CYS A 53 -3.21 -3.98 2.50
CA CYS A 53 -1.92 -3.29 2.35
C CYS A 53 -2.02 -1.81 2.72
N ILE A 54 -3.08 -1.11 2.30
CA ILE A 54 -3.33 0.30 2.67
C ILE A 54 -3.56 0.45 4.19
N LYS A 55 -4.26 -0.50 4.82
CA LYS A 55 -4.46 -0.52 6.28
C LYS A 55 -3.13 -0.68 7.01
N ASN A 56 -2.27 -1.60 6.56
CA ASN A 56 -0.96 -1.85 7.14
C ASN A 56 -0.02 -0.65 6.95
N ALA A 57 0.01 -0.08 5.74
CA ALA A 57 0.75 1.16 5.46
C ALA A 57 0.29 2.32 6.36
N SER A 58 -1.02 2.46 6.57
CA SER A 58 -1.58 3.48 7.49
C SER A 58 -1.08 3.31 8.93
N ALA A 59 -1.09 2.07 9.45
CA ALA A 59 -0.63 1.79 10.79
C ALA A 59 0.88 2.06 10.95
N THR A 60 1.68 1.62 9.98
CA THR A 60 3.14 1.78 9.97
C THR A 60 3.54 3.24 9.81
N PHE A 61 2.96 3.96 8.85
CA PHE A 61 3.25 5.37 8.62
C PHE A 61 2.94 6.21 9.88
N LYS A 62 1.83 5.94 10.56
CA LYS A 62 1.48 6.61 11.82
C LYS A 62 2.50 6.34 12.93
N LYS A 63 3.04 5.12 13.02
CA LYS A 63 4.10 4.79 13.99
C LYS A 63 5.42 5.48 13.63
N ALA A 64 5.83 5.40 12.37
CA ALA A 64 7.07 6.00 11.89
C ALA A 64 7.06 7.54 12.02
N ALA A 65 5.95 8.20 11.70
CA ALA A 65 5.79 9.64 11.88
C ALA A 65 5.81 10.08 13.35
N ARG A 66 5.42 9.21 14.29
CA ARG A 66 5.51 9.49 15.73
C ARG A 66 6.93 9.32 16.28
N ALA A 67 7.73 8.45 15.66
CA ALA A 67 9.09 8.16 16.08
C ALA A 67 10.13 9.06 15.38
N GLU A 68 9.70 10.24 14.91
CA GLU A 68 10.56 11.30 14.33
C GLU A 68 11.35 10.92 13.06
N TYR A 69 11.05 9.78 12.43
CA TYR A 69 11.72 9.36 11.18
C TYR A 69 11.37 10.23 9.96
N TYR A 70 10.35 11.08 10.05
CA TYR A 70 9.90 11.95 8.98
C TYR A 70 9.92 13.41 9.43
N GLU A 71 10.06 14.35 8.49
CA GLU A 71 9.93 15.78 8.77
C GLU A 71 8.64 16.11 9.54
N GLN A 72 8.72 17.10 10.42
CA GLN A 72 7.58 17.55 11.20
C GLN A 72 6.43 17.94 10.25
N GLY A 73 5.29 17.26 10.38
CA GLY A 73 4.11 17.50 9.56
C GLY A 73 3.73 16.36 8.60
N HIS A 74 4.49 15.29 8.45
CA HIS A 74 4.00 14.11 7.74
C HIS A 74 2.79 13.46 8.45
N SER A 75 1.72 13.17 7.71
CA SER A 75 0.52 12.52 8.28
C SER A 75 -0.21 11.64 7.28
N VAL A 76 -0.71 10.49 7.76
CA VAL A 76 -1.64 9.63 7.01
C VAL A 76 -2.87 10.41 6.55
N LYS A 77 -3.28 11.45 7.28
CA LYS A 77 -4.45 12.28 6.92
C LYS A 77 -4.24 13.09 5.63
N MET A 78 -3.00 13.23 5.16
CA MET A 78 -2.66 13.93 3.92
C MET A 78 -2.64 13.01 2.70
N VAL A 79 -2.84 11.71 2.91
CA VAL A 79 -2.79 10.71 1.85
C VAL A 79 -4.20 10.39 1.41
N ASP A 80 -4.45 10.61 0.13
CA ASP A 80 -5.64 10.10 -0.55
C ASP A 80 -5.49 8.59 -0.77
N LYS A 81 -6.25 7.81 -0.01
CA LYS A 81 -6.19 6.34 -0.04
C LYS A 81 -6.80 5.76 -1.31
N GLU A 82 -7.72 6.48 -1.95
CA GLU A 82 -8.34 6.05 -3.21
C GLU A 82 -7.31 6.12 -4.35
N VAL A 83 -6.50 7.17 -4.38
CA VAL A 83 -5.37 7.27 -5.32
C VAL A 83 -4.39 6.12 -5.12
N VAL A 84 -4.06 5.78 -3.87
CA VAL A 84 -3.16 4.65 -3.57
C VAL A 84 -3.77 3.32 -4.00
N PHE A 85 -5.06 3.10 -3.72
CA PHE A 85 -5.79 1.91 -4.15
C PHE A 85 -5.79 1.74 -5.67
N ILE A 86 -6.14 2.79 -6.41
CA ILE A 86 -6.14 2.78 -7.88
C ILE A 86 -4.73 2.49 -8.40
N THR A 87 -3.69 3.08 -7.79
CA THR A 87 -2.31 2.87 -8.19
C THR A 87 -1.88 1.41 -8.01
N LEU A 88 -2.19 0.80 -6.86
CA LEU A 88 -1.90 -0.62 -6.60
C LEU A 88 -2.61 -1.53 -7.60
N ARG A 89 -3.89 -1.26 -7.89
CA ARG A 89 -4.66 -2.03 -8.87
C ARG A 89 -4.08 -1.93 -10.27
N VAL A 90 -3.70 -0.73 -10.71
CA VAL A 90 -3.08 -0.50 -12.02
C VAL A 90 -1.71 -1.21 -12.10
N ASN A 91 -0.90 -1.12 -11.04
CA ASN A 91 0.41 -1.77 -10.99
C ASN A 91 0.31 -3.30 -11.04
N HIS A 92 -0.69 -3.88 -10.37
CA HIS A 92 -1.00 -5.31 -10.48
C HIS A 92 -1.35 -5.70 -11.93
N LYS A 93 -2.30 -5.00 -12.56
CA LYS A 93 -2.76 -5.32 -13.93
C LYS A 93 -1.72 -5.10 -15.02
N ARG A 94 -0.62 -4.40 -14.72
CA ARG A 94 0.52 -4.20 -15.64
C ARG A 94 1.59 -5.27 -15.53
N ARG A 95 1.64 -6.02 -14.43
CA ARG A 95 2.60 -7.10 -14.19
C ARG A 95 2.05 -8.42 -14.73
#